data_AF-A0A6G3WYK1-F1
#
_entry.id   AF-A0A6G3WYK1-F1
#
_cell.length_a   1.000
_cell.length_b   1.000
_cell.length_c   1.000
_cell.angle_alpha   90.00
_cell.angle_beta   90.00
_cell.angle_gamma   90.00
#
_symmetry.space_group_name_H-M   'P 1'
#
loop_
_entity.id
_entity.type
_entity.pdbx_description
1 polymer ?
#
loop_
_entity_poly.entity_id
_entity_poly.type
_entity_poly.pdbx_seq_one_letter_code
_entity_poly.pdbx_strand_id
1 'polypeptide(L)' 'SFDAALMAAPDVQLAMLRSLYEAKRSVDRLAESAATVAGRGGSSYAQLGAAWGGIKRQSARLKWPHAVPKKSASESIPL' A
#
# COMPACT_ATOMS: atom_id res chain seq x y z
N SER A 1 18.64 3.60 26.65
CA SER A 1 19.32 3.45 25.34
C SER A 1 19.59 1.99 25.14
N PHE A 2 19.33 1.43 23.96
CA PHE A 2 19.88 0.11 23.64
C PHE A 2 21.41 0.22 23.61
N ASP A 3 22.10 -0.81 24.09
CA ASP A 3 23.55 -0.90 24.01
C ASP A 3 23.97 -0.86 22.53
N ALA A 4 24.77 0.14 22.16
CA ALA A 4 25.19 0.34 20.77
C ALA A 4 26.05 -0.82 20.26
N ALA A 5 26.84 -1.47 21.12
CA ALA A 5 27.64 -2.63 20.75
C ALA A 5 26.75 -3.84 20.46
N LEU A 6 25.72 -4.06 21.30
CA LEU A 6 24.71 -5.10 21.05
C LEU A 6 23.92 -4.82 19.77
N MET A 7 23.52 -3.57 19.52
CA MET A 7 22.83 -3.22 18.27
C MET A 7 23.74 -3.40 17.06
N ALA A 8 25.04 -3.20 17.17
CA ALA A 8 25.99 -3.42 16.08
C ALA A 8 26.32 -4.91 15.83
N ALA A 9 25.88 -5.83 16.70
CA ALA A 9 26.14 -7.25 16.55
C ALA A 9 25.54 -7.79 15.22
N PRO A 10 26.30 -8.55 14.40
CA PRO A 10 25.84 -8.98 13.09
C PRO A 10 24.54 -9.80 13.09
N ASP A 11 24.34 -10.66 14.08
CA ASP A 11 23.12 -11.46 14.26
C ASP A 11 21.90 -10.59 14.57
N VAL A 12 22.07 -9.57 15.42
CA VAL A 12 21.03 -8.56 15.70
C VAL A 12 20.68 -7.78 14.43
N GLN A 13 21.68 -7.35 13.65
CA GLN A 13 21.44 -6.64 12.38
C GLN A 13 20.72 -7.52 11.35
N LEU A 14 21.06 -8.81 11.24
CA LEU A 14 20.39 -9.76 10.36
C LEU A 14 18.94 -10.04 10.82
N ALA A 15 18.72 -10.20 12.12
CA ALA A 15 17.38 -10.36 12.69
C ALA A 15 16.52 -9.11 12.47
N MET A 16 17.11 -7.92 12.59
CA MET A 16 16.45 -6.65 12.31
C MET A 16 16.07 -6.54 10.83
N LEU A 17 16.99 -6.87 9.91
CA LEU A 17 16.69 -6.88 8.47
C LEU A 17 15.55 -7.84 8.13
N ARG A 18 15.55 -9.05 8.71
CA ARG A 18 14.47 -10.02 8.55
C ARG A 18 13.14 -9.48 9.06
N SER A 19 13.16 -8.83 10.22
CA SER A 19 11.97 -8.22 10.83
C SER A 19 11.42 -7.09 9.97
N LEU A 20 12.28 -6.22 9.44
CA LEU A 20 11.89 -5.15 8.52
C LEU A 20 11.28 -5.69 7.22
N TYR A 21 11.82 -6.79 6.69
CA TYR A 21 11.25 -7.45 5.51
C TYR A 21 9.84 -7.98 5.77
N GLU A 22 9.60 -8.66 6.90
CA GLU A 22 8.27 -9.15 7.26
C GLU A 22 7.28 -8.01 7.58
N ALA A 23 7.77 -6.95 8.22
CA ALA A 23 6.99 -5.73 8.43
C ALA A 23 6.57 -5.10 7.10
N LYS A 24 7.50 -4.96 6.14
CA LYS A 24 7.21 -4.46 4.79
C LYS A 24 6.13 -5.30 4.10
N ARG A 25 6.23 -6.64 4.13
CA ARG A 25 5.21 -7.53 3.54
C ARG A 25 3.84 -7.39 4.21
N SER A 26 3.81 -7.13 5.51
CA SER A 26 2.58 -6.93 6.26
C SER A 26 1.94 -5.59 5.90
N VAL A 27 2.76 -4.53 5.81
CA VAL A 27 2.34 -3.20 5.37
C VAL A 27 1.82 -3.22 3.92
N ASP A 28 2.48 -3.93 3.00
CA ASP A 28 2.00 -4.06 1.61
C ASP A 28 0.60 -4.70 1.53
N ARG A 29 0.33 -5.76 2.32
CA ARG A 29 -0.99 -6.41 2.39
C ARG A 29 -2.07 -5.50 2.99
N LEU A 30 -1.74 -4.79 4.06
CA LEU A 30 -2.65 -3.82 4.67
C LEU A 30 -2.96 -2.67 3.71
N ALA A 31 -1.95 -2.20 2.96
CA ALA A 31 -2.11 -1.15 1.97
C ALA A 31 -3.02 -1.56 0.81
N GLU A 32 -2.93 -2.81 0.34
CA GLU A 32 -3.85 -3.35 -0.67
C GLU A 32 -5.30 -3.36 -0.18
N SER A 33 -5.52 -3.78 1.07
CA SER A 33 -6.85 -3.77 1.68
C SER A 33 -7.39 -2.34 1.80
N ALA A 34 -6.57 -1.40 2.29
CA ALA A 34 -6.94 0.01 2.42
C ALA A 34 -7.22 0.66 1.05
N ALA A 35 -6.38 0.41 0.05
CA ALA A 35 -6.56 0.90 -1.31
C ALA A 35 -7.88 0.37 -1.92
N THR A 36 -8.20 -0.90 -1.69
CA THR A 36 -9.45 -1.52 -2.15
C THR A 36 -10.66 -0.88 -1.51
N VAL A 37 -10.65 -0.69 -0.18
CA VAL A 37 -11.75 -0.03 0.53
C VAL A 37 -11.92 1.41 0.06
N ALA A 38 -10.84 2.17 -0.01
CA ALA A 38 -10.87 3.57 -0.47
C ALA A 38 -11.33 3.69 -1.92
N GLY A 39 -10.87 2.80 -2.81
CA GLY A 39 -11.24 2.80 -4.22
C GLY A 39 -12.70 2.41 -4.45
N ARG A 40 -13.24 1.43 -3.71
CA ARG A 40 -14.68 1.14 -3.68
C ARG A 40 -15.49 2.31 -3.10
N GLY A 41 -14.91 3.05 -2.17
CA GLY A 41 -15.47 4.31 -1.64
C GLY A 41 -15.34 5.52 -2.58
N GLY A 42 -14.87 5.33 -3.82
CA GLY A 42 -14.81 6.38 -4.84
C GLY A 42 -13.45 7.08 -5.00
N SER A 43 -12.44 6.72 -4.21
CA SER A 43 -11.09 7.27 -4.38
C SER A 43 -10.48 6.86 -5.73
N SER A 44 -9.83 7.81 -6.41
CA SER A 44 -9.13 7.57 -7.67
C SER A 44 -7.70 7.05 -7.43
N TYR A 45 -7.11 6.40 -8.44
CA TYR A 45 -5.70 5.99 -8.40
C TYR A 45 -4.71 7.14 -8.16
N ALA A 46 -5.07 8.39 -8.50
CA ALA A 46 -4.24 9.55 -8.19
C ALA A 46 -4.25 9.87 -6.68
N GLN A 47 -5.42 9.80 -6.04
CA GLN A 47 -5.56 9.99 -4.59
C GLN A 47 -4.87 8.86 -3.81
N LEU A 48 -5.02 7.60 -4.27
CA LEU A 48 -4.31 6.46 -3.67
C LEU A 48 -2.78 6.64 -3.76
N GLY A 49 -2.29 7.07 -4.92
CA GLY A 49 -0.86 7.33 -5.12
C GLY A 49 -0.33 8.45 -4.23
N ALA A 50 -1.09 9.55 -4.10
CA ALA A 50 -0.76 10.65 -3.19
C ALA A 50 -0.66 10.18 -1.73
N ALA A 51 -1.66 9.43 -1.25
CA ALA A 51 -1.72 8.95 0.13
C ALA A 51 -0.61 7.94 0.48
N TRP A 52 -0.11 7.17 -0.48
CA TRP A 52 0.89 6.11 -0.26
C TRP A 52 2.35 6.61 -0.20
N GLY A 53 2.57 7.90 -0.42
CA GLY A 53 3.92 8.48 -0.52
C GLY A 53 4.16 9.19 -1.85
N GLY A 54 3.11 9.74 -2.47
CA GLY A 54 3.25 10.59 -3.65
C GLY A 54 3.59 9.85 -4.95
N ILE A 55 3.25 8.56 -5.09
CA ILE A 55 3.49 7.84 -6.34
C ILE A 55 2.52 8.29 -7.43
N LYS A 56 2.98 8.24 -8.68
CA LYS A 56 2.15 8.60 -9.84
C LYS A 56 0.93 7.66 -9.96
N ARG A 57 -0.17 8.18 -10.51
CA ARG A 57 -1.41 7.43 -10.78
C ARG A 57 -1.16 6.07 -11.46
N GLN A 58 -0.31 6.02 -12.48
CA GLN A 58 -0.03 4.77 -13.21
C GLN A 58 0.69 3.75 -12.33
N SER A 59 1.62 4.20 -11.48
CA SER A 59 2.29 3.34 -10.49
C SER A 59 1.30 2.82 -9.44
N ALA A 60 0.38 3.66 -8.97
CA ALA A 60 -0.68 3.23 -8.06
C ALA A 60 -1.61 2.20 -8.71
N ARG A 61 -1.95 2.37 -9.98
CA ARG A 61 -2.75 1.39 -10.73
C ARG A 61 -2.01 0.07 -10.93
N LEU A 62 -0.71 0.08 -11.20
CA LEU A 62 0.09 -1.14 -11.28
C LEU A 62 0.18 -1.84 -9.91
N LYS A 63 0.29 -1.06 -8.83
CA LYS A 63 0.37 -1.59 -7.47
C LYS A 63 -0.95 -2.21 -7.00
N TRP A 64 -2.09 -1.61 -7.36
CA TRP A 64 -3.42 -2.06 -6.94
C TRP A 64 -4.40 -2.12 -8.11
N PRO A 65 -4.22 -3.01 -9.10
CA PRO A 65 -4.95 -3.00 -10.36
C PRO A 65 -6.48 -3.13 -10.24
N HIS A 66 -6.97 -3.60 -9.10
CA HIS A 66 -8.38 -3.84 -8.84
C HIS A 66 -8.97 -2.98 -7.71
N ALA A 67 -8.20 -2.03 -7.17
CA ALA A 67 -8.65 -1.21 -6.04
C ALA A 67 -9.81 -0.28 -6.42
N VAL A 68 -9.75 0.31 -7.61
CA VAL A 68 -10.79 1.22 -8.10
C VAL A 68 -11.68 0.48 -9.10
N PRO A 69 -12.98 0.27 -8.81
CA PRO A 69 -13.89 -0.39 -9.74
C PRO A 69 -14.04 0.45 -11.01
N LYS A 70 -14.18 -0.23 -12.15
CA LYS A 70 -14.62 0.44 -13.37
C LYS A 70 -16.06 0.90 -13.12
N LYS A 71 -16.37 2.19 -13.33
CA LYS A 71 -17.77 2.63 -13.33
C LYS A 71 -18.51 1.79 -14.37
N SER A 72 -19.45 0.95 -13.93
CA SER A 72 -20.42 0.36 -14.84
C SER A 72 -21.29 1.49 -15.36
N ALA A 73 -21.48 1.56 -16.67
CA ALA A 73 -22.52 2.39 -17.27
C ALA A 73 -23.88 1.77 -16.93
N SER A 74 -24.31 1.93 -15.69
CA SER A 74 -25.58 1.43 -15.19
C SER A 74 -26.27 2.53 -14.39
N GLU A 75 -26.45 3.68 -15.03
CA GLU A 75 -27.52 4.63 -14.68
C GLU A 75 -27.71 5.65 -15.82
N SER A 76 -28.27 5.16 -16.91
CA SER A 76 -28.96 6.00 -17.89
C SER A 76 -30.09 5.14 -18.45
N ILE A 77 -31.09 4.86 -17.60
CA ILE A 77 -32.40 4.46 -18.10
C ILE A 77 -33.11 5.79 -18.36
N PRO A 78 -33.28 6.24 -19.62
CA PRO A 78 -34.16 7.36 -19.89
C PRO A 78 -35.60 6.87 -19.65
N LEU A 79 -36.35 7.62 -18.84
CA LEU A 79 -37.81 7.55 -18.79
C LEU A 79 -38.40 8.21 -20.04
#